data_AF-A0A8J9SFS6-F1
#
_entry.id   AF-A0A8J9SFS6-F1
#
_cell.length_a   1.000
_cell.length_b   1.000
_cell.length_c   1.000
_cell.angle_alpha   90.00
_cell.angle_beta   90.00
_cell.angle_gamma   90.00
#
_symmetry.space_group_name_H-M   'P 1'
#
loop_
_entity.id
_entity.type
_entity.pdbx_description
1 polymer ?
#
loop_
_entity_poly.entity_id
_entity_poly.type
_entity_poly.pdbx_seq_one_letter_code
_entity_poly.pdbx_strand_id
1 'polypeptide(L)'
;ERSGLRKQPGYEELAPEQVANELFAHLNPGDKVAIISRYPNDFRTQMIVGAFEKRKIRARVVEPRSGVADFCFLMHTQKEMVGTAWSTYFLWAGLLGNATSVRPYTAIVPGRNSQIDSHNFTHPDLKSRFRFEHYISNFTAGDLRKPKGEQ
;
A
#
# COMPACT_ATOMS: atom_id res chain seq x y z
N GLU A 1 -27.04 -21.70 -14.71
CA GLU A 1 -26.32 -20.43 -14.53
C GLU A 1 -26.61 -19.88 -13.13
N ARG A 2 -25.60 -19.64 -12.30
CA ARG A 2 -25.75 -18.91 -11.04
C ARG A 2 -24.77 -17.75 -11.09
N SER A 3 -25.28 -16.54 -11.22
CA SER A 3 -24.55 -15.29 -11.04
C SER A 3 -24.15 -15.19 -9.56
N GLY A 4 -23.08 -15.90 -9.20
CA GLY A 4 -22.46 -15.77 -7.89
C GLY A 4 -21.90 -14.36 -7.78
N LEU A 5 -22.63 -13.48 -7.09
CA LEU A 5 -22.11 -12.22 -6.56
C LEU A 5 -20.82 -12.56 -5.80
N ARG A 6 -19.67 -12.35 -6.46
CA ARG A 6 -18.37 -12.45 -5.82
C ARG A 6 -18.42 -11.48 -4.65
N LYS A 7 -18.35 -11.99 -3.41
CA LYS A 7 -18.13 -11.16 -2.22
C LYS A 7 -16.95 -10.26 -2.54
N GLN A 8 -17.21 -8.98 -2.72
CA GLN A 8 -16.14 -8.02 -2.91
C GLN A 8 -15.35 -8.03 -1.60
N PRO A 9 -14.03 -8.24 -1.64
CA PRO A 9 -13.22 -8.15 -0.43
C PRO A 9 -13.48 -6.78 0.20
N GLY A 10 -13.77 -6.72 1.50
CA GLY A 10 -13.98 -5.47 2.24
C GLY A 10 -12.70 -4.65 2.43
N TYR A 11 -11.70 -4.86 1.57
CA TYR A 11 -10.39 -4.25 1.63
C TYR A 11 -10.22 -3.49 0.32
N GLU A 12 -10.34 -2.17 0.41
CA GLU A 12 -10.17 -1.26 -0.71
C GLU A 12 -8.72 -0.76 -0.71
N GLU A 13 -8.21 -0.48 -1.91
CA GLU A 13 -6.87 0.06 -2.11
C GLU A 13 -7.00 1.43 -2.77
N LEU A 14 -6.00 2.28 -2.57
CA LEU A 14 -5.93 3.54 -3.30
C LEU A 14 -5.65 3.29 -4.78
N ALA A 15 -6.22 4.13 -5.62
CA ALA A 15 -5.88 4.10 -7.04
C ALA A 15 -4.40 4.44 -7.26
N PRO A 16 -3.76 3.91 -8.31
CA PRO A 16 -2.34 4.12 -8.57
C PRO A 16 -1.89 5.59 -8.55
N GLU A 17 -2.70 6.47 -9.13
CA GLU A 17 -2.41 7.91 -9.14
C GLU A 17 -2.56 8.55 -7.74
N GLN A 18 -3.47 8.06 -6.89
CA GLN A 18 -3.58 8.54 -5.51
C GLN A 18 -2.40 8.04 -4.67
N VAL A 19 -1.94 6.81 -4.90
CA VAL A 19 -0.71 6.30 -4.28
C VAL A 19 0.45 7.24 -4.61
N ALA A 20 0.67 7.55 -5.89
CA ALA A 20 1.78 8.40 -6.29
C ALA A 20 1.61 9.86 -5.86
N ASN A 21 0.45 10.48 -6.07
CA ASN A 21 0.27 11.93 -5.95
C ASN A 21 -0.23 12.39 -4.57
N GLU A 22 -0.88 11.52 -3.79
CA GLU A 22 -1.41 11.86 -2.46
C GLU A 22 -0.60 11.16 -1.37
N LEU A 23 -0.58 9.82 -1.36
CA LEU A 23 0.08 9.03 -0.31
C LEU A 23 1.59 9.29 -0.26
N PHE A 24 2.22 9.44 -1.42
CA PHE A 24 3.64 9.75 -1.57
C PHE A 24 3.89 11.18 -2.09
N ALA A 25 2.96 12.11 -1.86
CA ALA A 25 3.07 13.50 -2.32
C ALA A 25 4.41 14.17 -1.94
N HIS A 26 4.94 13.82 -0.76
CA HIS A 26 6.17 14.38 -0.21
C HIS A 26 7.45 13.98 -0.95
N LEU A 27 7.40 12.95 -1.82
CA LEU A 27 8.54 12.52 -2.62
C LEU A 27 8.79 13.46 -3.81
N ASN A 28 10.06 13.65 -4.14
CA ASN A 28 10.55 14.48 -5.23
C ASN A 28 11.08 13.62 -6.41
N PRO A 29 11.20 14.20 -7.61
CA PRO A 29 11.92 13.56 -8.72
C PRO A 29 13.29 13.01 -8.30
N GLY A 30 13.56 11.75 -8.62
CA GLY A 30 14.79 11.05 -8.28
C GLY A 30 14.74 10.27 -6.95
N ASP A 31 13.75 10.51 -6.09
CA ASP A 31 13.52 9.69 -4.90
C ASP A 31 13.21 8.24 -5.29
N LYS A 32 13.44 7.32 -4.35
CA LYS A 32 13.36 5.88 -4.59
C LYS A 32 12.23 5.25 -3.78
N VAL A 33 11.46 4.38 -4.43
CA VAL A 33 10.42 3.57 -3.79
C VAL A 33 10.68 2.10 -4.11
N ALA A 34 10.68 1.25 -3.08
CA ALA A 34 10.68 -0.20 -3.23
C ALA A 34 9.28 -0.73 -2.93
N ILE A 35 8.71 -1.48 -3.86
CA ILE A 35 7.37 -2.04 -3.77
C ILE A 35 7.48 -3.53 -3.47
N ILE A 36 6.84 -3.97 -2.39
CA ILE A 36 6.64 -5.38 -2.06
C ILE A 36 5.17 -5.71 -2.32
N SER A 37 4.93 -6.78 -3.06
CA SER A 37 3.58 -7.23 -3.39
C SER A 37 3.54 -8.75 -3.45
N ARG A 38 2.43 -9.33 -2.99
CA ARG A 38 2.12 -10.75 -3.21
C ARG A 38 2.02 -11.07 -4.72
N TYR A 39 1.74 -10.07 -5.54
CA TYR A 39 1.55 -10.20 -6.98
C TYR A 39 2.46 -9.20 -7.73
N PRO A 40 3.78 -9.43 -7.77
CA PRO A 40 4.75 -8.47 -8.33
C PRO A 40 4.51 -8.19 -9.82
N ASN A 41 4.00 -9.17 -10.55
CA ASN A 41 3.70 -9.07 -11.99
C ASN A 41 2.22 -8.73 -12.29
N ASP A 42 1.39 -8.46 -11.27
CA ASP A 42 -0.02 -8.06 -11.49
C ASP A 42 -0.10 -6.67 -12.12
N PHE A 43 -1.07 -6.48 -13.02
CA PHE A 43 -1.24 -5.22 -13.74
C PHE A 43 -1.40 -4.02 -12.79
N ARG A 44 -2.00 -4.19 -11.61
CA ARG A 44 -2.15 -3.11 -10.62
C ARG A 44 -0.83 -2.70 -10.01
N THR A 45 0.04 -3.67 -9.71
CA THR A 45 1.40 -3.39 -9.23
C THR A 45 2.16 -2.57 -10.27
N GLN A 46 2.04 -2.93 -11.55
CA GLN A 46 2.67 -2.19 -12.65
C GLN A 46 2.08 -0.80 -12.87
N MET A 47 0.76 -0.62 -12.68
CA MET A 47 0.16 0.71 -12.72
C MET A 47 0.70 1.63 -11.61
N ILE A 48 0.95 1.10 -10.41
CA ILE A 48 1.57 1.86 -9.31
C ILE A 48 3.00 2.28 -9.69
N VAL A 49 3.79 1.37 -10.27
CA VAL A 49 5.14 1.70 -10.78
C VAL A 49 5.04 2.83 -11.81
N GLY A 50 4.15 2.71 -12.80
CA GLY A 50 3.96 3.72 -13.83
C GLY A 50 3.52 5.09 -13.27
N ALA A 51 2.69 5.12 -12.23
CA ALA A 51 2.28 6.36 -11.56
C ALA A 51 3.47 7.06 -10.87
N PHE A 52 4.37 6.31 -10.25
CA PHE A 52 5.62 6.86 -9.71
C PHE A 52 6.56 7.38 -10.82
N GLU A 53 6.70 6.62 -11.91
CA GLU A 53 7.56 7.00 -13.03
C GLU A 53 7.11 8.31 -13.70
N LYS A 54 5.79 8.54 -13.82
CA LYS A 54 5.23 9.83 -14.30
C LYS A 54 5.69 11.01 -13.45
N ARG A 55 5.88 10.81 -12.13
CA ARG A 55 6.44 11.80 -11.20
C ARG A 55 7.98 11.84 -11.20
N LYS A 56 8.63 11.08 -12.08
CA LYS A 56 10.10 10.88 -12.13
C LYS A 56 10.66 10.28 -10.83
N ILE A 57 9.85 9.52 -10.09
CA ILE A 57 10.26 8.75 -8.91
C ILE A 57 10.75 7.38 -9.38
N ARG A 58 11.88 6.92 -8.84
CA ARG A 58 12.48 5.63 -9.17
C ARG A 58 11.81 4.52 -8.35
N ALA A 59 10.72 3.98 -8.88
CA ALA A 59 10.05 2.83 -8.30
C ALA A 59 10.67 1.51 -8.80
N ARG A 60 10.80 0.52 -7.92
CA ARG A 60 11.11 -0.86 -8.32
C ARG A 60 10.26 -1.83 -7.52
N VAL A 61 9.76 -2.87 -8.18
CA VAL A 61 9.21 -4.02 -7.49
C VAL A 61 10.37 -4.86 -6.98
N VAL A 62 10.39 -5.17 -5.69
CA VAL A 62 11.38 -6.09 -5.13
C VAL A 62 11.09 -7.48 -5.70
N GLU A 63 12.11 -8.11 -6.29
CA GLU A 63 11.96 -9.44 -6.87
C GLU A 63 11.40 -10.43 -5.85
N PRO A 64 10.46 -11.31 -6.24
CA PRO A 64 9.86 -12.26 -5.33
C PRO A 64 10.93 -13.21 -4.79
N ARG A 65 11.15 -13.16 -3.47
CA ARG A 65 12.05 -14.09 -2.78
C ARG A 65 11.23 -15.15 -2.04
N SER A 66 10.59 -14.74 -0.96
CA SER A 66 9.66 -15.52 -0.16
C SER A 66 8.93 -14.56 0.78
N GLY A 67 7.78 -14.97 1.32
CA GLY A 67 7.07 -14.14 2.30
C GLY A 67 7.93 -13.80 3.53
N VAL A 68 8.88 -14.64 3.91
CA VAL A 68 9.83 -14.36 5.00
C VAL A 68 10.89 -13.35 4.57
N ALA A 69 11.47 -13.50 3.38
CA ALA A 69 12.49 -12.59 2.88
C ALA A 69 11.93 -11.17 2.65
N ASP A 70 10.69 -11.07 2.15
CA ASP A 70 9.98 -9.81 2.00
C ASP A 70 9.69 -9.17 3.36
N PHE A 71 9.40 -9.99 4.38
CA PHE A 71 9.12 -9.50 5.74
C PHE A 71 10.38 -8.95 6.38
N CYS A 72 11.50 -9.66 6.22
CA CYS A 72 12.81 -9.17 6.64
C CYS A 72 13.17 -7.87 5.92
N PHE A 73 12.90 -7.75 4.61
CA PHE A 73 13.13 -6.51 3.89
C PHE A 73 12.34 -5.35 4.50
N LEU A 74 11.06 -5.56 4.81
CA LEU A 74 10.24 -4.55 5.49
C LEU A 74 10.84 -4.17 6.85
N MET A 75 11.17 -5.14 7.71
CA MET A 75 11.75 -4.87 9.03
C MET A 75 13.06 -4.08 8.98
N HIS A 76 13.87 -4.28 7.93
CA HIS A 76 15.14 -3.56 7.73
C HIS A 76 14.98 -2.15 7.14
N THR A 77 13.76 -1.72 6.81
CA THR A 77 13.51 -0.35 6.34
C THR A 77 13.90 0.65 7.42
N GLN A 78 14.69 1.67 7.06
CA GLN A 78 15.17 2.68 8.01
C GLN A 78 14.36 3.99 7.96
N LYS A 79 14.04 4.45 6.74
CA LYS A 79 13.40 5.75 6.53
C LYS A 79 11.89 5.68 6.75
N GLU A 80 11.17 5.06 5.82
CA GLU A 80 9.71 5.11 5.79
C GLU A 80 9.14 3.80 5.26
N MET A 81 8.10 3.31 5.93
CA MET A 81 7.27 2.21 5.49
C MET A 81 5.83 2.68 5.33
N VAL A 82 5.22 2.35 4.20
CA VAL A 82 3.83 2.68 3.91
C VAL A 82 3.10 1.42 3.44
N GLY A 83 1.89 1.20 3.94
CA GLY A 83 1.10 0.01 3.63
C GLY A 83 -0.29 0.10 4.22
N THR A 84 -1.18 -0.83 3.86
CA THR A 84 -2.55 -0.81 4.36
C THR A 84 -2.63 -1.14 5.84
N ALA A 85 -3.47 -0.42 6.58
CA ALA A 85 -3.70 -0.66 8.01
C ALA A 85 -4.34 -2.03 8.29
N TRP A 86 -5.00 -2.62 7.30
CA TRP A 86 -5.59 -3.96 7.35
C TRP A 86 -4.58 -5.09 7.20
N SER A 87 -3.36 -4.79 6.73
CA SER A 87 -2.33 -5.80 6.54
C SER A 87 -1.63 -6.10 7.86
N THR A 88 -2.03 -7.20 8.52
CA THR A 88 -1.33 -7.69 9.72
C THR A 88 0.16 -7.93 9.45
N TYR A 89 0.50 -8.37 8.23
CA TYR A 89 1.87 -8.54 7.78
C TYR A 89 2.67 -7.22 7.79
N PHE A 90 2.08 -6.14 7.26
CA PHE A 90 2.69 -4.81 7.30
C PHE A 90 2.79 -4.27 8.72
N LEU A 91 1.71 -4.38 9.51
CA LEU A 91 1.68 -3.90 10.89
C LEU A 91 2.74 -4.58 11.74
N TRP A 92 2.89 -5.92 11.66
CA TRP A 92 3.93 -6.63 12.38
C TRP A 92 5.34 -6.22 11.96
N ALA A 93 5.58 -6.04 10.66
CA ALA A 93 6.88 -5.55 10.18
C ALA A 93 7.17 -4.14 10.69
N GLY A 94 6.16 -3.27 10.74
CA GLY A 94 6.25 -1.94 11.32
C GLY A 94 6.55 -2.00 12.83
N LEU A 95 5.85 -2.84 13.59
CA LEU A 95 6.00 -2.96 15.05
C LEU A 95 7.39 -3.45 15.44
N LEU A 96 7.93 -4.43 14.71
CA LEU A 96 9.20 -5.09 15.01
C LEU A 96 10.41 -4.47 14.29
N GLY A 97 10.17 -3.66 13.26
CA GLY A 97 11.20 -3.12 12.39
C GLY A 97 11.79 -1.79 12.82
N ASN A 98 12.76 -1.32 12.02
CA ASN A 98 13.62 -0.18 12.33
C ASN A 98 13.17 1.15 11.67
N ALA A 99 11.99 1.18 11.06
CA ALA A 99 11.55 2.35 10.30
C ALA A 99 11.21 3.52 11.24
N THR A 100 11.82 4.67 10.96
CA THR A 100 11.57 5.92 11.69
C THR A 100 10.20 6.53 11.39
N SER A 101 9.57 6.15 10.28
CA SER A 101 8.18 6.45 9.97
C SER A 101 7.45 5.20 9.46
N VAL A 102 6.34 4.85 10.12
CA VAL A 102 5.43 3.79 9.70
C VAL A 102 4.06 4.42 9.46
N ARG A 103 3.56 4.31 8.24
CA ARG A 103 2.33 4.96 7.79
C ARG A 103 1.31 3.92 7.32
N PRO A 104 0.55 3.31 8.25
CA PRO A 104 -0.60 2.48 7.90
C PRO A 104 -1.70 3.38 7.33
N TYR A 105 -2.19 3.08 6.13
CA TYR A 105 -3.29 3.84 5.53
C TYR A 105 -4.57 3.01 5.40
N THR A 106 -5.71 3.69 5.49
CA THR A 106 -7.04 3.14 5.17
C THR A 106 -7.60 3.88 3.95
N ALA A 107 -7.98 3.13 2.92
CA ALA A 107 -8.75 3.65 1.79
C ALA A 107 -10.25 3.61 2.15
N ILE A 108 -10.88 4.80 2.20
CA ILE A 108 -12.29 4.99 2.51
C ILE A 108 -13.04 5.13 1.19
N VAL A 109 -13.99 4.21 0.93
CA VAL A 109 -14.86 4.32 -0.25
C VAL A 109 -16.18 4.95 0.18
N PRO A 110 -16.56 6.12 -0.36
CA PRO A 110 -17.82 6.76 -0.04
C PRO A 110 -19.02 5.82 -0.24
N GLY A 111 -19.95 5.81 0.71
CA GLY A 111 -21.13 4.94 0.67
C GLY A 111 -20.87 3.47 1.05
N ARG A 112 -19.64 3.12 1.47
CA ARG A 112 -19.33 1.83 2.09
C ARG A 112 -18.94 2.01 3.55
N ASN A 113 -19.24 1.01 4.38
CA ASN A 113 -18.71 0.95 5.74
C ASN A 113 -17.22 0.59 5.68
N SER A 114 -16.36 1.59 5.62
CA SER A 114 -14.92 1.42 5.80
C SER A 114 -14.61 1.43 7.29
N GLN A 115 -14.07 0.33 7.82
CA GLN A 115 -13.54 0.34 9.18
C GLN A 115 -12.26 1.19 9.18
N ILE A 116 -12.26 2.21 10.02
CA ILE A 116 -11.13 3.11 10.21
C ILE A 116 -10.24 2.47 11.27
N ASP A 117 -9.10 1.95 10.84
CA ASP A 117 -8.10 1.41 11.76
C ASP A 117 -7.29 2.55 12.36
N SER A 118 -7.28 2.61 13.69
CA SER A 118 -6.42 3.50 14.45
C SER A 118 -5.95 2.78 15.70
N HIS A 119 -4.73 3.06 16.13
CA HIS A 119 -4.21 2.51 17.37
C HIS A 119 -3.45 3.58 18.16
N ASN A 120 -3.81 3.72 19.44
CA ASN A 120 -3.17 4.66 20.36
C ASN A 120 -2.04 3.95 21.10
N PHE A 121 -0.86 3.92 20.48
CA PHE A 121 0.33 3.36 21.13
C PHE A 121 0.71 4.12 22.39
N THR A 122 0.96 3.39 23.47
CA THR A 122 1.46 3.94 24.74
C THR A 122 2.99 3.92 24.83
N HIS A 123 3.65 3.01 24.11
CA HIS A 123 5.11 2.96 24.04
C HIS A 123 5.64 4.19 23.27
N PRO A 124 6.61 4.96 23.82
CA PRO A 124 7.02 6.25 23.26
C PRO A 124 7.59 6.15 21.85
N ASP A 125 8.40 5.12 21.59
CA ASP A 125 8.95 4.87 20.24
C ASP A 125 7.83 4.64 19.21
N LEU A 126 6.94 3.67 19.46
CA LEU A 126 5.83 3.34 18.57
C LEU A 126 4.91 4.56 18.34
N LYS A 127 4.60 5.29 19.41
CA LYS A 127 3.80 6.52 19.36
C LYS A 127 4.44 7.59 18.48
N SER A 128 5.77 7.69 18.45
CA SER A 128 6.47 8.72 17.68
C SER A 128 6.56 8.38 16.18
N ARG A 129 6.65 7.09 15.83
CA ARG A 129 6.89 6.64 14.45
C ARG A 129 5.65 6.17 13.69
N PHE A 130 4.61 5.68 14.37
CA PHE A 130 3.35 5.27 13.70
C PHE A 130 2.42 6.45 13.44
N ARG A 131 1.93 6.56 12.20
CA ARG A 131 0.97 7.57 11.77
C ARG A 131 -0.12 6.91 10.92
N PHE A 132 -1.26 6.64 11.54
CA PHE A 132 -2.42 6.13 10.81
C PHE A 132 -3.01 7.24 9.94
N GLU A 133 -3.19 6.95 8.65
CA GLU A 133 -3.65 7.90 7.66
C GLU A 133 -4.91 7.39 6.97
N HIS A 134 -5.75 8.33 6.55
CA HIS A 134 -7.04 8.01 5.93
C HIS A 134 -7.17 8.78 4.63
N TYR A 135 -7.52 8.06 3.57
CA TYR A 135 -7.64 8.62 2.23
C TYR A 135 -8.98 8.23 1.65
N ILE A 136 -9.67 9.17 1.02
CA ILE A 136 -10.87 8.87 0.26
C ILE A 136 -10.43 8.25 -1.06
N SER A 137 -10.83 7.01 -1.31
CA SER A 137 -10.55 6.35 -2.58
C SER A 137 -11.51 6.85 -3.65
N ASN A 138 -10.95 7.31 -4.76
CA ASN A 138 -11.71 7.74 -5.93
C ASN A 138 -12.14 6.56 -6.82
N PHE A 139 -11.73 5.34 -6.47
CA PHE A 139 -12.00 4.11 -7.22
C PHE A 139 -12.37 2.97 -6.28
N THR A 140 -13.17 2.04 -6.80
CA THR A 140 -13.37 0.72 -6.18
C THR A 140 -12.43 -0.30 -6.82
N ALA A 141 -12.15 -1.40 -6.12
CA ALA A 141 -11.40 -2.53 -6.69
C ALA A 141 -12.00 -3.07 -8.02
N GLY A 142 -13.28 -2.81 -8.30
CA GLY A 142 -13.96 -3.19 -9.54
C GLY A 142 -13.68 -2.27 -10.74
N ASP A 143 -13.19 -1.06 -10.50
CA ASP A 143 -12.96 -0.03 -11.53
C ASP A 143 -11.57 -0.19 -12.16
N LEU A 144 -10.60 -0.74 -11.42
CA LEU A 144 -9.30 -1.12 -11.95
C LEU A 144 -9.42 -2.51 -12.58
N ARG A 145 -9.61 -2.58 -13.90
CA ARG A 145 -9.61 -3.83 -14.66
C ARG A 145 -8.47 -3.83 -15.67
N LYS A 146 -7.80 -4.97 -15.81
CA LYS A 146 -6.89 -5.19 -16.94
C LYS A 146 -7.67 -4.96 -18.24
N PRO A 147 -7.19 -4.15 -19.18
CA PRO A 147 -7.83 -4.01 -20.48
C PRO A 147 -7.98 -5.40 -21.13
N LYS A 148 -9.14 -5.70 -21.72
CA LYS A 148 -9.32 -6.93 -22.49
C LYS A 148 -8.48 -6.82 -23.76
N GLY A 149 -7.34 -7.50 -23.84
CA GLY A 149 -6.58 -7.58 -25.10
C GLY A 149 -5.08 -7.83 -24.99
N GLU A 150 -4.44 -7.63 -23.83
CA GLU A 150 -2.99 -7.86 -23.70
C GLU A 150 -2.75 -9.20 -23.01
N GLN A 151 -2.37 -10.20 -23.82
CA GLN A 151 -1.77 -11.46 -23.37
C GLN A 151 -0.34 -11.21 -22.91
#